data_AF-A0A814ERQ9-F1
#
_entry.id   AF-A0A814ERQ9-F1
#
_cell.length_a   1.000
_cell.length_b   1.000
_cell.length_c   1.000
_cell.angle_alpha   90.00
_cell.angle_beta   90.00
_cell.angle_gamma   90.00
#
_symmetry.space_group_name_H-M   'P 1'
#
loop_
_entity.id
_entity.type
_entity.pdbx_description
1 polymer ?
#
loop_
_entity_poly.entity_id
_entity_poly.type
_entity_poly.pdbx_seq_one_letter_code
_entity_poly.pdbx_strand_id
1 'polypeptide(L)'
;MNVGPALINKKVIGVEPTKDGKGVVFTTAKTKYRQKPAKSIRKITLKKDSRRVLTTIRRTIRNQRYRKDLKMAALRRASALLRGQKPVIASKRVTKTT
;
A
#
# COMPACT_ATOMS: atom_id res chain seq x y z
N MET A 1 -2.41 -0.50 -12.44
CA MET A 1 -3.67 -0.33 -11.67
C MET A 1 -3.46 0.62 -10.50
N ASN A 2 -3.84 1.88 -10.68
CA ASN A 2 -3.90 2.86 -9.60
C ASN A 2 -5.11 2.53 -8.71
N VAL A 3 -4.88 1.90 -7.56
CA VAL A 3 -5.86 1.81 -6.46
C VAL A 3 -5.90 3.16 -5.73
N GLY A 4 -6.39 4.20 -6.42
CA GLY A 4 -6.86 5.43 -5.75
C GLY A 4 -8.20 5.14 -5.07
N PRO A 5 -8.62 5.92 -4.07
CA PRO A 5 -9.88 5.65 -3.38
C PRO A 5 -11.06 5.84 -4.33
N ALA A 6 -11.57 4.76 -4.90
CA ALA A 6 -12.89 4.74 -5.52
C ALA A 6 -13.92 5.08 -4.43
N LEU A 7 -14.31 6.36 -4.36
CA LEU A 7 -15.19 6.95 -3.35
C LEU A 7 -16.61 6.36 -3.33
N ILE A 8 -16.95 5.54 -4.31
CA ILE A 8 -18.22 4.83 -4.43
C ILE A 8 -18.38 3.81 -3.29
N ASN A 9 -17.29 3.15 -2.88
CA ASN A 9 -17.34 2.05 -1.93
C ASN A 9 -17.25 2.54 -0.47
N LYS A 10 -18.10 2.00 0.41
CA LYS A 10 -18.08 2.29 1.87
C LYS A 10 -16.76 1.91 2.57
N LYS A 11 -16.03 0.96 1.99
CA LYS A 11 -14.75 0.45 2.48
C LYS A 11 -13.71 0.49 1.37
N VAL A 12 -12.59 1.16 1.67
CA VAL A 12 -11.53 1.42 0.69
C VAL A 12 -10.18 1.16 1.35
N ILE A 13 -9.26 0.58 0.57
CA ILE A 13 -7.87 0.37 0.94
C ILE A 13 -7.01 1.09 -0.11
N GLY A 14 -6.11 1.95 0.36
CA GLY A 14 -5.10 2.63 -0.45
C GLY A 14 -3.70 2.27 0.04
N VAL A 15 -2.74 2.23 -0.89
CA VAL A 15 -1.32 2.03 -0.59
C VAL A 15 -0.54 3.05 -1.41
N GLU A 16 0.15 3.95 -0.73
CA GLU A 16 0.86 5.08 -1.33
C GLU A 16 2.30 5.13 -0.82
N PRO A 17 3.26 5.64 -1.62
CA PRO A 17 4.59 5.92 -1.10
C PRO A 17 4.54 7.02 -0.04
N THR A 18 5.48 6.97 0.91
CA THR A 18 5.72 8.10 1.81
C THR A 18 6.36 9.26 1.06
N LYS A 19 6.13 10.50 1.52
CA LYS A 19 6.77 11.71 0.95
C LYS A 19 8.30 11.64 1.03
N ASP A 20 8.80 11.01 2.10
CA ASP A 20 10.24 10.88 2.37
C ASP A 20 10.92 9.80 1.51
N GLY A 21 10.18 9.13 0.62
CA GLY A 21 10.69 8.04 -0.23
C GLY A 21 11.05 6.76 0.53
N LYS A 22 10.90 6.72 1.86
CA LYS A 22 11.26 5.59 2.73
C LYS A 22 10.02 5.01 3.41
N GLY A 23 9.53 3.90 2.88
CA GLY A 23 8.37 3.17 3.39
C GLY A 23 7.06 3.56 2.71
N VAL A 24 5.96 3.06 3.27
CA VAL A 24 4.64 3.04 2.62
C VAL A 24 3.57 3.58 3.55
N VAL A 25 2.61 4.34 3.02
CA VAL A 25 1.41 4.78 3.73
C VAL A 25 0.26 3.84 3.37
N PHE A 26 -0.32 3.21 4.39
CA PHE A 26 -1.52 2.40 4.27
C PHE A 26 -2.74 3.24 4.65
N THR A 27 -3.68 3.37 3.74
CA THR A 27 -4.85 4.23 3.87
C THR A 27 -6.12 3.39 3.93
N THR A 28 -7.01 3.66 4.89
CA THR A 28 -8.34 3.05 4.98
C THR A 28 -9.44 4.08 5.17
N ALA A 29 -10.62 3.82 4.61
CA ALA A 29 -11.80 4.64 4.85
C ALA A 29 -12.49 4.26 6.16
N LYS A 30 -12.94 5.23 6.94
CA LYS A 30 -13.76 5.03 8.12
C LYS A 30 -15.23 5.08 7.70
N THR A 31 -15.92 3.95 7.76
CA THR A 31 -17.34 3.86 7.39
C THR A 31 -18.24 4.81 8.20
N LYS A 32 -17.91 5.06 9.49
CA LYS A 32 -18.65 5.98 10.36
C LYS A 32 -18.63 7.44 9.88
N TYR A 33 -17.58 7.87 9.18
CA TYR A 33 -17.38 9.27 8.81
C TYR A 33 -17.59 9.52 7.30
N ARG A 34 -18.50 8.77 6.67
CA ARG A 34 -18.74 8.85 5.21
C ARG A 34 -19.11 10.26 4.73
N GLN A 35 -19.92 10.99 5.48
CA GLN A 35 -20.33 12.36 5.18
C GLN A 35 -19.35 13.43 5.69
N LYS A 36 -18.26 13.02 6.35
CA LYS A 36 -17.26 13.93 6.93
C LYS A 36 -15.91 13.69 6.25
N PRO A 37 -15.71 14.18 5.01
CA PRO A 37 -14.56 13.81 4.18
C PRO A 37 -13.22 14.07 4.89
N ALA A 38 -13.10 15.18 5.61
CA ALA A 38 -11.91 15.51 6.40
C ALA A 38 -11.53 14.45 7.45
N LYS A 39 -12.51 13.76 8.04
CA LYS A 39 -12.30 12.72 9.08
C LYS A 39 -12.44 11.29 8.53
N SER A 40 -12.86 11.15 7.28
CA SER A 40 -13.22 9.88 6.64
C SER A 40 -12.01 8.98 6.37
N ILE A 41 -10.81 9.54 6.26
CA ILE A 41 -9.60 8.81 5.88
C ILE A 41 -8.74 8.56 7.12
N ARG A 42 -8.28 7.32 7.29
CA ARG A 42 -7.23 6.94 8.23
C ARG A 42 -5.96 6.59 7.46
N LYS A 43 -4.86 7.26 7.76
CA LYS A 43 -3.54 6.96 7.18
C LYS A 43 -2.63 6.36 8.25
N ILE A 44 -1.89 5.33 7.88
CA ILE A 44 -0.91 4.66 8.74
C ILE A 44 0.42 4.63 8.00
N THR A 45 1.42 5.32 8.54
CA THR A 45 2.75 5.37 7.95
C THR A 45 3.57 4.17 8.42
N LEU A 46 4.03 3.34 7.49
CA LEU A 46 4.79 2.12 7.75
C LEU A 46 6.21 2.29 7.20
N LYS A 47 7.16 2.64 8.07
CA LYS A 47 8.59 2.84 7.74
C LYS A 47 9.51 1.69 8.18
N LYS A 48 8.93 0.56 8.58
CA LYS A 48 9.68 -0.62 9.05
C LYS A 48 10.24 -1.42 7.87
N ASP A 49 10.94 -2.52 8.18
CA ASP A 49 11.40 -3.50 7.21
C ASP A 49 10.27 -4.09 6.36
N SER A 50 10.60 -4.48 5.13
CA SER A 50 9.61 -4.90 4.14
C SER A 50 8.73 -6.06 4.60
N ARG A 51 9.31 -7.01 5.34
CA ARG A 51 8.57 -8.18 5.87
C ARG A 51 7.54 -7.75 6.91
N ARG A 52 7.92 -6.88 7.85
CA ARG A 52 7.00 -6.34 8.86
C ARG A 52 5.92 -5.46 8.23
N VAL A 53 6.24 -4.66 7.21
CA VAL A 53 5.23 -3.86 6.49
C VAL A 53 4.16 -4.76 5.86
N LEU A 54 4.58 -5.75 5.07
CA LEU A 54 3.66 -6.68 4.41
C LEU A 54 2.85 -7.50 5.42
N THR A 55 3.48 -7.96 6.49
CA THR A 55 2.80 -8.72 7.55
C THR A 55 1.77 -7.87 8.27
N THR A 56 2.09 -6.60 8.56
CA THR A 56 1.17 -5.64 9.16
C THR A 56 -0.06 -5.45 8.27
N ILE A 57 0.14 -5.13 6.99
CA ILE A 57 -0.97 -4.95 6.03
C ILE A 57 -1.84 -6.21 5.96
N ARG A 58 -1.21 -7.39 5.86
CA ARG A 58 -1.91 -8.69 5.83
C ARG A 58 -2.76 -8.92 7.08
N ARG A 59 -2.19 -8.68 8.27
CA ARG A 59 -2.85 -8.86 9.55
C ARG A 59 -3.99 -7.85 9.74
N THR A 60 -3.77 -6.59 9.39
CA THR A 60 -4.80 -5.55 9.48
C THR A 60 -6.02 -5.91 8.64
N ILE A 61 -5.84 -6.31 7.38
CA ILE A 61 -6.95 -6.68 6.49
C ILE A 61 -7.67 -7.94 6.99
N ARG A 62 -6.90 -8.96 7.42
CA ARG A 62 -7.46 -10.23 7.89
C ARG A 62 -8.25 -10.07 9.19
N ASN A 63 -7.64 -9.44 10.19
CA ASN A 63 -8.17 -9.38 11.55
C ASN A 63 -9.37 -8.42 11.63
N GLN A 64 -9.35 -7.30 10.89
CA GLN A 64 -10.48 -6.37 10.85
C GLN A 64 -11.60 -6.82 9.91
N ARG A 65 -11.47 -7.99 9.26
CA ARG A 65 -12.41 -8.52 8.25
C ARG A 65 -12.87 -7.43 7.26
N TYR A 66 -11.93 -6.57 6.82
CA TYR A 66 -12.29 -5.31 6.18
C TYR A 66 -12.66 -5.47 4.69
N ARG A 67 -11.67 -5.77 3.83
CA ARG A 67 -11.82 -6.10 2.40
C ARG A 67 -10.82 -7.19 2.02
N LYS A 68 -11.22 -8.45 2.20
CA LYS A 68 -10.37 -9.63 1.99
C LYS A 68 -9.99 -9.81 0.53
N ASP A 69 -10.86 -9.37 -0.37
CA ASP A 69 -10.68 -9.32 -1.83
C ASP A 69 -9.46 -8.45 -2.22
N LEU A 70 -9.31 -7.28 -1.61
CA LEU A 70 -8.21 -6.36 -1.91
C LEU A 70 -6.89 -6.73 -1.23
N LYS A 71 -6.85 -7.82 -0.47
CA LYS A 71 -5.66 -8.24 0.29
C LYS A 71 -4.45 -8.42 -0.63
N MET A 72 -4.61 -9.18 -1.72
CA MET A 72 -3.50 -9.46 -2.63
C MET A 72 -3.10 -8.21 -3.42
N ALA A 73 -4.07 -7.39 -3.84
CA ALA A 73 -3.80 -6.13 -4.52
C ALA A 73 -2.98 -5.16 -3.64
N ALA A 74 -3.36 -5.01 -2.38
CA ALA A 74 -2.65 -4.16 -1.43
C ALA A 74 -1.22 -4.67 -1.16
N LEU A 75 -1.04 -5.98 -0.98
CA LEU A 75 0.28 -6.58 -0.78
C LEU A 75 1.19 -6.42 -2.00
N ARG A 76 0.67 -6.67 -3.21
CA ARG A 76 1.42 -6.51 -4.46
C ARG A 76 1.87 -5.06 -4.64
N ARG A 77 0.97 -4.10 -4.40
CA ARG A 77 1.30 -2.67 -4.51
C ARG A 77 2.34 -2.24 -3.47
N ALA A 78 2.19 -2.66 -2.21
CA ALA A 78 3.17 -2.37 -1.17
C ALA A 78 4.54 -2.96 -1.49
N SER A 79 4.58 -4.20 -1.99
CA SER A 79 5.82 -4.86 -2.41
C SER A 79 6.50 -4.12 -3.57
N ALA A 80 5.73 -3.69 -4.57
CA ALA A 80 6.25 -2.93 -5.70
C ALA A 80 6.87 -1.60 -5.25
N LEU A 81 6.20 -0.86 -4.37
CA LEU A 81 6.72 0.40 -3.82
C LEU A 81 7.98 0.18 -2.99
N LEU A 82 7.97 -0.80 -2.07
CA LEU A 82 9.15 -1.13 -1.26
C LEU A 82 10.34 -1.59 -2.11
N ARG A 83 10.08 -2.31 -3.21
CA ARG A 83 11.13 -2.71 -4.16
C ARG A 83 11.66 -1.49 -4.93
N GLY A 84 10.79 -0.60 -5.38
CA GLY A 84 11.18 0.62 -6.10
C GLY A 84 11.94 1.63 -5.24
N GLN A 85 11.78 1.58 -3.92
CA GLN A 85 12.52 2.43 -2.97
C GLN A 85 13.92 1.90 -2.63
N LYS A 86 14.24 0.65 -2.99
CA LYS A 86 15.59 0.13 -2.80
C LYS A 86 16.52 0.78 -3.82
N PRO A 87 17.77 1.09 -3.45
CA PRO A 87 18.75 1.59 -4.40
C PRO A 87 18.87 0.59 -5.54
N VAL A 88 18.67 1.06 -6.77
CA VAL A 88 18.84 0.24 -7.96
C VAL A 88 20.33 0.01 -8.11
N ILE A 89 20.78 -1.18 -7.73
CA ILE A 89 22.09 -1.67 -8.21
C ILE A 89 21.88 -1.85 -9.71
N ALA A 90 22.48 -0.97 -10.52
CA ALA A 90 22.37 -1.03 -11.96
C ALA A 90 22.86 -2.41 -12.42
N SER A 91 21.94 -3.32 -12.77
CA SER A 91 22.32 -4.59 -13.35
C SER A 91 22.85 -4.30 -14.74
N LYS A 92 24.15 -4.52 -14.96
CA LYS A 92 24.81 -4.42 -16.26
C LYS A 92 23.98 -5.23 -17.27
N ARG A 93 23.41 -4.58 -18.29
CA ARG A 93 22.75 -5.29 -19.40
C ARG A 93 23.82 -6.17 -20.05
N VAL A 94 23.69 -7.49 -19.94
CA VAL A 94 24.47 -8.41 -20.77
C VAL A 94 23.86 -8.33 -22.16
N THR A 95 24.45 -7.53 -23.04
CA THR A 95 24.15 -7.54 -24.47
C THR A 95 24.62 -8.87 -25.02
N LYS A 96 23.70 -9.72 -25.47
CA LYS A 96 24.06 -10.87 -26.31
C LYS A 96 24.53 -10.31 -27.66
N THR A 97 25.84 -10.29 -27.87
CA THR A 97 26.44 -10.10 -29.18
C THR A 97 26.13 -11.34 -30.02
N THR A 98 25.70 -11.10 -31.26
CA THR A 98 25.33 -12.09 -32.27
C THR A 98 26.55 -12.90 -32.71
#